data_AF-A0AA90PPP2-F1
#
_entry.id   AF-A0AA90PPP2-F1
#
_cell.length_a   1.000
_cell.length_b   1.000
_cell.length_c   1.000
_cell.angle_alpha   90.00
_cell.angle_beta   90.00
_cell.angle_gamma   90.00
#
_symmetry.space_group_name_H-M   'P 1'
#
loop_
_entity.id
_entity.type
_entity.pdbx_description
1 polymer ?
#
loop_
_entity_poly.entity_id
_entity_poly.type
_entity_poly.pdbx_seq_one_letter_code
_entity_poly.pdbx_strand_id
1 'polypeptide(L)'
;MSRAWCSALPGALRLAVQITPNAKKTEVIGVLDDALKLKLQAQPIEGKANEALIKYLSRELGVPKSALTITHGLTSKRKLVEVVSATLTPEQAAQILLK
;
A
#
# COMPACT_ATOMS: atom_id res chain seq x y z
N MET A 1 -11.23 14.45 6.61
CA MET A 1 -9.97 14.93 7.23
C MET A 1 -8.82 14.11 6.64
N SER A 2 -7.94 14.75 5.87
CA SER A 2 -6.87 14.14 5.07
C SER A 2 -6.00 13.19 5.90
N ARG A 3 -5.96 11.92 5.53
CA ARG A 3 -5.05 10.95 6.15
C ARG A 3 -3.71 11.09 5.46
N ALA A 4 -2.66 11.45 6.20
CA ALA A 4 -1.36 11.76 5.60
C ALA A 4 -0.73 10.62 4.79
N TRP A 5 -1.15 9.38 5.04
CA TRP A 5 -0.71 8.21 4.28
C TRP A 5 -1.45 7.98 2.96
N CYS A 6 -2.59 8.64 2.70
CA CYS A 6 -3.28 8.53 1.40
C CYS A 6 -3.60 9.90 0.81
N SER A 7 -3.21 10.11 -0.45
CA SER A 7 -3.48 11.35 -1.18
C SER A 7 -4.13 11.03 -2.51
N ALA A 8 -5.24 11.70 -2.81
CA ALA A 8 -5.86 11.66 -4.14
C ALA A 8 -4.97 12.40 -5.15
N LEU A 9 -4.81 11.81 -6.33
CA LEU A 9 -4.19 12.39 -7.51
C LEU A 9 -5.24 12.40 -8.65
N PRO A 10 -5.07 13.21 -9.71
CA PRO A 10 -5.95 13.17 -10.86
C PRO A 10 -5.91 11.78 -11.54
N GLY A 11 -6.98 10.98 -11.36
CA GLY A 11 -7.10 9.63 -11.92
C GLY A 11 -6.29 8.54 -11.19
N ALA A 12 -5.71 8.84 -10.03
CA ALA A 12 -4.94 7.89 -9.25
C ALA A 12 -4.98 8.20 -7.75
N LEU A 13 -4.47 7.27 -6.94
CA LEU A 13 -4.33 7.41 -5.50
C LEU A 13 -2.90 7.10 -5.09
N ARG A 14 -2.28 7.99 -4.32
CA ARG A 14 -0.96 7.74 -3.73
C ARG A 14 -1.11 7.23 -2.31
N LEU A 15 -0.46 6.12 -2.01
CA LEU A 15 -0.45 5.46 -0.72
C LEU A 15 0.97 5.38 -0.18
N ALA A 16 1.22 6.00 0.97
CA ALA A 16 2.42 5.80 1.77
C ALA A 16 2.22 4.57 2.65
N VAL A 17 3.05 3.57 2.44
CA VAL A 17 3.02 2.31 3.19
C VAL A 17 4.37 2.03 3.82
N GLN A 18 4.36 1.55 5.06
CA GLN A 18 5.55 1.10 5.75
C GLN A 18 5.51 -0.41 5.90
N ILE A 19 6.36 -1.09 5.13
CA ILE A 19 6.46 -2.55 5.13
C ILE A 19 7.32 -3.03 6.30
N THR A 20 6.77 -4.00 7.02
CA THR A 20 7.50 -4.81 7.99
C THR A 20 7.61 -6.24 7.43
N PRO A 21 8.78 -6.62 6.88
CA PRO A 21 9.00 -7.97 6.35
C PRO A 21 9.13 -9.01 7.48
N ASN A 22 9.21 -10.29 7.12
CA ASN A 22 9.28 -11.43 8.07
C ASN A 22 8.10 -11.51 9.06
N ALA A 23 6.91 -11.09 8.65
CA ALA A 23 5.72 -11.29 9.46
C ALA A 23 5.19 -12.73 9.32
N LYS A 24 4.50 -13.22 10.36
CA LYS A 24 3.82 -14.53 10.31
C LYS A 24 2.64 -14.54 9.32
N LYS A 25 1.99 -13.40 9.14
CA LYS A 25 0.85 -13.19 8.25
C LYS A 25 0.96 -11.82 7.57
N THR A 26 0.33 -11.70 6.42
CA THR A 26 0.21 -10.43 5.70
C THR A 26 -1.05 -9.70 6.16
N GLU A 27 -0.89 -8.53 6.77
CA GLU A 27 -1.99 -7.77 7.36
C GLU A 27 -1.64 -6.29 7.53
N VAL A 28 -2.66 -5.43 7.45
CA VAL A 28 -2.55 -4.02 7.86
C VAL A 28 -2.60 -3.96 9.38
N ILE A 29 -1.61 -3.29 9.97
CA ILE A 29 -1.53 -3.08 11.42
C ILE A 29 -2.23 -1.81 11.83
N GLY A 30 -2.26 -0.83 10.93
CA GLY A 30 -2.84 0.49 11.16
C GLY A 30 -1.98 1.58 10.55
N VAL A 31 -2.30 2.81 10.91
CA VAL A 31 -1.52 3.99 10.51
C VAL A 31 -0.46 4.24 11.57
N LEU A 32 0.79 4.41 11.15
CA LEU A 32 1.88 4.82 12.01
C LEU A 32 2.50 6.07 11.40
N ASP A 33 2.48 7.18 12.16
CA ASP A 33 3.02 8.47 11.70
C ASP A 33 2.21 8.89 10.45
N ASP A 34 2.88 9.12 9.31
CA ASP A 34 2.25 9.45 8.03
C ASP A 34 2.21 8.27 7.03
N ALA A 35 2.33 7.02 7.51
CA ALA A 35 2.34 5.85 6.64
C ALA A 35 1.45 4.71 7.17
N LEU A 36 0.87 3.94 6.24
CA LEU A 36 0.12 2.73 6.56
C LEU A 36 1.09 1.59 6.88
N LYS A 37 1.15 1.16 8.13
CA LYS A 37 2.01 0.07 8.57
C LYS A 37 1.42 -1.26 8.11
N LEU A 38 2.14 -1.94 7.24
CA LEU A 38 1.78 -3.23 6.67
C LEU A 38 2.80 -4.29 7.08
N LYS A 39 2.33 -5.39 7.65
CA LYS A 39 3.15 -6.58 7.84
C LYS A 39 3.01 -7.46 6.62
N LEU A 40 4.13 -7.91 6.05
CA LEU A 40 4.12 -8.85 4.92
C LEU A 40 4.81 -10.14 5.33
N GLN A 41 4.16 -11.27 5.02
CA GLN A 41 4.78 -12.59 5.05
C GLN A 41 5.68 -12.76 3.81
N ALA A 42 6.70 -11.91 3.72
CA ALA A 42 7.68 -11.90 2.65
C ALA A 42 9.06 -11.65 3.24
N GLN A 43 10.07 -12.25 2.60
CA GLN A 43 11.47 -12.00 2.92
C GLN A 43 11.82 -10.53 2.57
N PRO A 44 12.75 -9.90 3.31
CA PRO A 44 13.28 -8.56 3.02
C PRO A 44 14.21 -8.55 1.79
N ILE A 45 13.93 -9.39 0.80
CA ILE A 45 14.66 -9.44 -0.46
C ILE A 45 13.94 -8.49 -1.42
N GLU A 46 14.72 -7.64 -2.07
CA GLU A 46 14.23 -6.70 -3.07
C GLU A 46 13.42 -7.45 -4.15
N GLY A 47 12.23 -6.95 -4.50
CA GLY A 47 11.29 -7.65 -5.37
C GLY A 47 10.23 -8.46 -4.62
N LYS A 48 10.60 -9.41 -3.73
CA LYS A 48 9.60 -10.26 -3.05
C LYS A 48 8.64 -9.47 -2.16
N ALA A 49 9.15 -8.48 -1.43
CA ALA A 49 8.32 -7.59 -0.63
C ALA A 49 7.42 -6.69 -1.50
N ASN A 50 7.90 -6.29 -2.67
CA ASN A 50 7.15 -5.45 -3.63
C ASN A 50 6.00 -6.26 -4.24
N GLU A 51 6.28 -7.48 -4.69
CA GLU A 51 5.28 -8.38 -5.24
C GLU A 51 4.22 -8.75 -4.21
N ALA A 52 4.63 -9.05 -2.98
CA ALA A 52 3.70 -9.35 -1.89
C ALA A 52 2.81 -8.14 -1.57
N LEU A 53 3.37 -6.92 -1.55
CA LEU A 53 2.63 -5.68 -1.35
C LEU A 53 1.61 -5.46 -2.46
N ILE A 54 2.04 -5.51 -3.73
CA ILE A 54 1.17 -5.32 -4.89
C ILE A 54 0.06 -6.37 -4.91
N LYS A 55 0.40 -7.64 -4.65
CA LYS A 55 -0.58 -8.73 -4.58
C LYS A 55 -1.60 -8.52 -3.47
N TYR A 56 -1.16 -8.03 -2.30
CA TYR A 56 -2.05 -7.73 -1.19
C TYR A 56 -2.98 -6.56 -1.51
N LEU A 57 -2.44 -5.41 -1.90
CA LEU A 57 -3.23 -4.22 -2.25
C LEU A 57 -4.19 -4.48 -3.42
N SER A 58 -3.77 -5.24 -4.43
CA SER A 58 -4.62 -5.63 -5.55
C SER A 58 -5.86 -6.41 -5.09
N ARG A 59 -5.70 -7.29 -4.10
CA ARG A 59 -6.81 -8.08 -3.54
C ARG A 59 -7.73 -7.23 -2.67
N GLU A 60 -7.16 -6.42 -1.79
CA GLU A 60 -7.95 -5.59 -0.86
C GLU A 60 -8.74 -4.52 -1.61
N LEU A 61 -8.07 -3.79 -2.52
CA LEU A 61 -8.66 -2.68 -3.26
C LEU A 61 -9.46 -3.13 -4.50
N GLY A 62 -9.34 -4.40 -4.90
CA GLY A 62 -10.01 -4.93 -6.09
C GLY A 62 -9.49 -4.37 -7.41
N VAL A 63 -8.25 -3.86 -7.44
CA VAL A 63 -7.60 -3.26 -8.62
C VAL A 63 -6.60 -4.22 -9.26
N PRO A 64 -6.38 -4.16 -10.59
CA PRO A 64 -5.38 -4.99 -11.24
C PRO A 64 -3.97 -4.61 -10.76
N LYS A 65 -3.06 -5.59 -10.73
CA LYS A 65 -1.65 -5.36 -10.37
C LYS A 65 -0.97 -4.32 -11.25
N SER A 66 -1.34 -4.24 -12.53
CA SER A 66 -0.81 -3.23 -13.46
C SER A 66 -1.21 -1.80 -13.10
N ALA A 67 -2.27 -1.61 -12.32
CA ALA A 67 -2.66 -0.30 -11.81
C ALA A 67 -1.87 0.11 -10.56
N LEU A 68 -1.12 -0.82 -9.95
CA LEU A 68 -0.34 -0.60 -8.74
C LEU A 68 1.14 -0.43 -9.09
N THR A 69 1.68 0.76 -8.90
CA THR A 69 3.08 1.07 -9.19
C THR A 69 3.79 1.60 -7.96
N ILE A 70 4.94 1.04 -7.61
CA ILE A 70 5.78 1.56 -6.53
C ILE A 70 6.65 2.67 -7.12
N THR A 71 6.36 3.93 -6.79
CA THR A 71 7.13 5.06 -7.30
C THR A 71 8.34 5.40 -6.48
N HIS A 72 8.32 5.16 -5.16
CA HIS A 72 9.45 5.44 -4.28
C HIS A 72 9.61 4.36 -3.21
N GLY A 73 10.83 4.25 -2.67
CA GLY A 73 11.13 3.34 -1.56
C GLY A 73 11.38 1.89 -1.99
N LEU A 74 11.90 1.66 -3.19
CA LEU A 74 12.25 0.31 -3.66
C LEU A 74 13.22 -0.40 -2.69
N THR A 75 14.21 0.31 -2.17
CA THR A 75 15.21 -0.17 -1.20
C THR A 75 14.85 0.09 0.26
N SER A 76 13.74 0.79 0.53
CA SER A 76 13.36 1.26 1.87
C SER A 76 12.14 0.53 2.43
N LYS A 77 12.00 0.54 3.77
CA LYS A 77 10.81 0.01 4.46
C LYS A 77 9.57 0.87 4.18
N ARG A 78 9.74 2.20 4.04
CA ARG A 78 8.70 3.13 3.60
C ARG A 78 8.67 3.14 2.08
N LYS A 79 7.49 2.90 1.50
CA LYS A 79 7.24 2.88 0.06
C LYS A 79 6.06 3.78 -0.29
N LEU A 80 6.12 4.39 -1.47
CA LEU A 80 4.98 5.10 -2.04
C LEU A 80 4.45 4.28 -3.20
N VAL A 81 3.18 3.90 -3.11
CA VAL A 81 2.46 3.14 -4.12
C VAL A 81 1.43 4.04 -4.75
N GLU A 82 1.47 4.16 -6.07
CA GLU A 82 0.41 4.79 -6.84
C GLU A 82 -0.55 3.72 -7.33
N VAL A 83 -1.84 4.00 -7.16
CA VAL A 83 -2.96 3.15 -7.55
C VAL A 83 -3.74 3.91 -8.60
N VAL A 84 -3.61 3.53 -9.87
CA VAL A 84 -4.36 4.14 -10.96
C VAL A 84 -5.80 3.61 -10.91
N SER A 85 -6.74 4.45 -10.50
CA SER A 85 -8.16 4.11 -10.47
C SER A 85 -9.00 5.36 -10.60
N ALA A 86 -9.97 5.32 -11.50
CA ALA A 86 -10.91 6.42 -11.72
C ALA A 86 -12.04 6.47 -10.67
N THR A 87 -12.27 5.36 -9.96
CA THR A 87 -13.42 5.20 -9.05
C THR A 87 -13.04 5.15 -7.58
N LEU A 88 -11.77 4.89 -7.27
CA LEU A 88 -11.33 4.60 -5.91
C LEU A 88 -10.91 5.87 -5.18
N THR A 89 -11.66 6.26 -4.16
CA THR A 89 -11.36 7.45 -3.37
C THR A 89 -10.40 7.15 -2.20
N PRO A 90 -9.66 8.15 -1.70
CA PRO A 90 -8.81 7.98 -0.50
C PRO A 90 -9.60 7.44 0.68
N GLU A 91 -10.87 7.85 0.83
CA GLU A 91 -11.76 7.44 1.93
C GLU A 91 -12.19 5.98 1.80
N GLN A 92 -12.48 5.51 0.59
CA GLN A 92 -12.78 4.10 0.33
C GLN A 92 -11.56 3.22 0.59
N ALA A 93 -10.38 3.60 0.08
CA ALA A 93 -9.14 2.87 0.34
C ALA A 93 -8.87 2.76 1.86
N ALA A 94 -9.08 3.87 2.56
CA ALA A 94 -9.04 3.97 4.01
C ALA A 94 -9.99 3.01 4.73
N GLN A 95 -11.24 2.96 4.30
CA GLN A 95 -12.25 2.10 4.87
C GLN A 95 -12.03 0.63 4.51
N ILE A 96 -11.29 0.33 3.43
CA ILE A 96 -10.93 -1.03 3.01
C ILE A 96 -9.73 -1.57 3.78
N LEU A 97 -8.71 -0.73 3.96
CA LEU A 97 -7.43 -1.15 4.54
C LEU A 97 -7.40 -1.03 6.08
N LEU A 98 -8.26 -0.21 6.68
CA LEU A 98 -8.39 -0.08 8.14
C LEU A 98 -9.68 -0.73 8.68
N LYS A 99 -10.16 -1.79 8.02
CA LYS A 99 -11.33 -2.56 8.47
C LYS A 99 -11.08 -3.27 9.79
#